data_AF-Q1CYE8-F1
#
_entry.id   AF-Q1CYE8-F1
#
_cell.length_a   1.000
_cell.length_b   1.000
_cell.length_c   1.000
_cell.angle_alpha   90.00
_cell.angle_beta   90.00
_cell.angle_gamma   90.00
#
_symmetry.space_group_name_H-M   'P 1'
#
loop_
_entity.id
_entity.type
_entity.pdbx_description
1 polymer ?
#
loop_
_entity_poly.entity_id
_entity_poly.type
_entity_poly.pdbx_seq_one_letter_code
_entity_poly.pdbx_strand_id
1 'polypeptide(L)'
;MQFQARCELQRRQWLGSRWHVRCFGGPQAGWTPCREPDVRVQQRHTAATRRDWFDMVKISFLIDSTKLPTGGSSVSTAVAVSHQTFLVNDNPHPNQNDPDYAVPVPSGESVRIYIQEANYASTVGLAPNGIIVHAFNGAPVSDAIMNDATKRPIDIPNFDLDLGPIPDFIGFVGDSPKWTQTPPSWSNWPNEPLIDQQLRAGWTPTFVPYITFNASKLVSGLLEYGVVFALTKDGANVQYFYFDPFLKIGSSS
;
A
#
# COMPACT_ATOMS: atom_id res chain seq x y z
N MET A 1 -41.07 20.24 0.76
CA MET A 1 -39.92 19.32 0.58
C MET A 1 -39.07 19.86 -0.57
N GLN A 2 -37.94 20.48 -0.29
CA GLN A 2 -36.99 20.91 -1.31
C GLN A 2 -35.90 19.83 -1.44
N PHE A 3 -35.80 19.21 -2.61
CA PHE A 3 -34.70 18.30 -2.93
C PHE A 3 -33.43 19.13 -3.19
N GLN A 4 -32.44 19.02 -2.31
CA GLN A 4 -31.08 19.48 -2.61
C GLN A 4 -30.48 18.54 -3.65
N ALA A 5 -30.27 19.04 -4.86
CA ALA A 5 -29.52 18.32 -5.88
C ALA A 5 -28.06 18.17 -5.43
N ARG A 6 -27.60 16.93 -5.24
CA ARG A 6 -26.17 16.61 -5.08
C ARG A 6 -25.52 16.70 -6.47
N CYS A 7 -24.73 17.73 -6.75
CA CYS A 7 -23.82 17.69 -7.89
C CYS A 7 -22.59 16.85 -7.50
N GLU A 8 -22.64 15.54 -7.76
CA GLU A 8 -21.47 14.67 -7.71
C GLU A 8 -20.56 14.95 -8.91
N LEU A 9 -19.33 15.35 -8.62
CA LEU A 9 -18.38 15.90 -9.60
C LEU A 9 -17.52 14.78 -10.18
N GLN A 10 -18.09 13.88 -11.00
CA GLN A 10 -17.33 12.74 -11.53
C GLN A 10 -16.61 12.99 -12.87
N ARG A 11 -16.97 14.01 -13.67
CA ARG A 11 -16.23 14.34 -14.91
C ARG A 11 -16.26 15.84 -15.23
N ARG A 12 -15.08 16.43 -15.44
CA ARG A 12 -14.91 17.73 -16.08
C ARG A 12 -14.56 17.52 -17.54
N GLN A 13 -15.16 18.29 -18.45
CA GLN A 13 -14.76 18.34 -19.85
C GLN A 13 -14.51 19.80 -20.24
N TRP A 14 -13.37 20.05 -20.87
CA TRP A 14 -13.03 21.36 -21.42
C TRP A 14 -13.68 21.46 -22.81
N LEU A 15 -14.61 22.40 -22.99
CA LEU A 15 -15.26 22.67 -24.28
C LEU A 15 -15.09 24.16 -24.57
N GLY A 16 -14.21 24.50 -25.52
CA GLY A 16 -13.94 25.89 -25.90
C GLY A 16 -13.20 26.68 -24.81
N SER A 17 -13.79 27.79 -24.33
CA SER A 17 -13.16 28.72 -23.36
C SER A 17 -13.71 28.60 -21.92
N ARG A 18 -14.55 27.60 -21.61
CA ARG A 18 -15.16 27.44 -20.28
C ARG A 18 -15.27 25.98 -19.84
N TRP A 19 -15.13 25.75 -18.53
CA TRP A 19 -15.39 24.47 -17.88
C TRP A 19 -16.89 24.20 -17.78
N HIS A 20 -17.30 22.97 -18.09
CA HIS A 20 -18.67 22.50 -17.93
C HIS A 20 -18.70 21.35 -16.91
N VAL A 21 -19.73 21.34 -16.06
CA VAL A 21 -19.99 20.26 -15.09
C VAL A 21 -21.33 19.61 -15.44
N ARG A 22 -21.42 18.29 -15.30
CA ARG A 22 -22.65 17.53 -15.51
C ARG A 22 -23.25 17.20 -14.15
N CYS A 23 -24.41 17.76 -13.82
CA CYS A 23 -25.15 17.38 -12.62
C CYS A 23 -26.15 16.26 -12.96
N PHE A 24 -26.24 15.25 -12.10
CA PHE A 24 -27.21 14.16 -12.19
C PHE A 24 -28.18 14.23 -11.00
N GLY A 25 -29.45 13.88 -11.23
CA GLY A 25 -30.43 13.70 -10.14
C GLY A 25 -31.49 14.79 -9.97
N GLY A 26 -31.83 15.55 -11.01
CA GLY A 26 -32.98 16.47 -11.00
C GLY A 26 -33.59 16.64 -12.40
N PRO A 27 -34.76 17.29 -12.54
CA PRO A 27 -35.51 17.40 -13.81
C PRO A 27 -34.79 18.19 -14.93
N GLN A 28 -33.57 18.67 -14.67
CA GLN A 28 -32.67 19.27 -15.66
C GLN A 28 -31.33 18.54 -15.67
N ALA A 29 -31.32 17.28 -16.11
CA ALA A 29 -30.08 16.58 -16.41
C ALA A 29 -29.49 17.14 -17.72
N GLY A 30 -28.39 17.90 -17.63
CA GLY A 30 -27.74 18.55 -18.76
C GLY A 30 -26.44 19.27 -18.36
N TRP A 31 -25.67 19.72 -19.34
CA TRP A 31 -24.46 20.51 -19.11
C TRP A 31 -24.83 21.96 -18.78
N THR A 32 -24.42 22.46 -17.62
CA THR A 32 -24.72 23.84 -17.20
C THR A 32 -23.42 24.65 -17.08
N PRO A 33 -23.35 25.90 -17.58
CA PRO A 33 -22.18 26.75 -17.40
C PRO A 33 -22.09 27.27 -15.97
N CYS A 34 -20.95 27.08 -15.30
CA CYS A 34 -20.70 27.64 -13.97
C CYS A 34 -20.38 29.15 -14.06
N ARG A 35 -20.95 29.99 -13.19
CA ARG A 35 -20.55 31.40 -13.04
C ARG A 35 -19.38 31.52 -12.04
N GLU A 36 -18.47 32.44 -12.32
CA GLU A 36 -17.20 32.66 -11.60
C GLU A 36 -17.24 32.91 -10.08
N PRO A 37 -18.33 33.34 -9.40
CA PRO A 37 -18.29 33.52 -7.95
C PRO A 37 -18.12 32.20 -7.17
N ASP A 38 -18.54 31.06 -7.74
CA ASP A 38 -18.47 29.74 -7.08
C ASP A 38 -17.04 29.15 -7.05
N VAL A 39 -16.11 29.70 -7.84
CA VAL A 39 -14.73 29.20 -7.94
C VAL A 39 -13.91 29.58 -6.69
N ARG A 40 -14.17 30.74 -6.06
CA ARG A 40 -13.39 31.19 -4.89
C ARG A 40 -13.78 30.47 -3.60
N VAL A 41 -15.02 30.03 -3.46
CA VAL A 41 -15.46 29.26 -2.28
C VAL A 41 -14.93 27.83 -2.37
N GLN A 42 -14.80 27.24 -3.57
CA GLN A 42 -14.20 25.92 -3.74
C GLN A 42 -12.66 25.89 -3.74
N GLN A 43 -11.95 27.00 -4.00
CA GLN A 43 -10.49 27.04 -3.85
C GLN A 43 -10.03 26.87 -2.39
N ARG A 44 -10.86 27.25 -1.40
CA ARG A 44 -10.58 26.95 0.02
C ARG A 44 -10.79 25.49 0.37
N HIS A 45 -11.72 24.79 -0.28
CA HIS A 45 -11.96 23.36 -0.06
C HIS A 45 -11.07 22.44 -0.91
N THR A 46 -10.53 22.90 -2.03
CA THR A 46 -9.56 22.14 -2.85
C THR A 46 -8.11 22.35 -2.43
N ALA A 47 -7.80 23.40 -1.66
CA ALA A 47 -6.50 23.50 -0.97
C ALA A 47 -6.38 22.50 0.20
N ALA A 48 -7.50 22.08 0.79
CA ALA A 48 -7.52 21.07 1.85
C ALA A 48 -7.25 19.65 1.33
N THR A 49 -7.64 19.34 0.09
CA THR A 49 -7.48 17.98 -0.49
C THR A 49 -6.18 17.76 -1.27
N ARG A 50 -5.31 18.78 -1.35
CA ARG A 50 -3.97 18.68 -1.96
C ARG A 50 -2.82 18.62 -0.94
N ARG A 51 -3.12 18.75 0.36
CA ARG A 51 -2.16 18.54 1.46
C ARG A 51 -2.19 17.13 2.05
N ASP A 52 -3.30 16.40 1.91
CA ASP A 52 -3.46 15.08 2.55
C ASP A 52 -2.61 13.95 1.91
N TRP A 53 -1.83 14.24 0.86
CA TRP A 53 -0.96 13.26 0.20
C TRP A 53 0.53 13.50 0.44
N PHE A 54 0.90 14.57 1.16
CA PHE A 54 2.29 14.89 1.48
C PHE A 54 2.71 14.40 2.87
N ASP A 55 1.76 13.94 3.70
CA ASP A 55 2.02 13.70 5.12
C ASP A 55 2.12 12.19 5.46
N MET A 56 2.76 11.42 4.57
CA MET A 56 2.93 9.98 4.78
C MET A 56 4.26 9.46 4.23
N VAL A 57 5.03 8.79 5.08
CA VAL A 57 6.25 8.07 4.71
C VAL A 57 5.90 6.61 4.42
N LYS A 58 6.08 6.19 3.17
CA LYS A 58 5.99 4.78 2.78
C LYS A 58 7.38 4.14 2.82
N ILE A 59 7.50 3.00 3.49
CA ILE A 59 8.72 2.19 3.54
C ILE A 59 8.37 0.80 3.02
N SER A 60 9.08 0.32 2.01
CA SER A 60 8.92 -1.03 1.48
C SER A 60 10.20 -1.82 1.71
N PHE A 61 10.16 -2.84 2.55
CA PHE A 61 11.29 -3.75 2.76
C PHE A 61 11.25 -4.86 1.72
N LEU A 62 12.38 -5.05 1.02
CA LEU A 62 12.57 -6.05 -0.01
C LEU A 62 13.25 -7.27 0.60
N ILE A 63 12.49 -8.36 0.72
CA ILE A 63 12.91 -9.61 1.32
C ILE A 63 13.35 -10.57 0.23
N ASP A 64 14.55 -11.10 0.33
CA ASP A 64 14.99 -12.20 -0.52
C ASP A 64 14.67 -13.53 0.18
N SER A 65 13.50 -14.12 -0.14
CA SER A 65 13.04 -15.37 0.48
C SER A 65 13.95 -16.59 0.26
N THR A 66 14.92 -16.50 -0.66
CA THR A 66 15.89 -17.57 -0.93
C THR A 66 17.06 -17.56 0.05
N LYS A 67 17.30 -16.42 0.71
CA LYS A 67 18.38 -16.23 1.68
C LYS A 67 17.93 -16.37 3.13
N LEU A 68 16.62 -16.49 3.37
CA LEU A 68 16.09 -16.65 4.71
C LEU A 68 16.39 -18.04 5.28
N PRO A 69 16.70 -18.14 6.58
CA PRO A 69 16.80 -19.43 7.27
C PRO A 69 15.41 -20.08 7.42
N THR A 70 15.34 -21.24 8.07
CA THR A 70 14.05 -21.76 8.53
C THR A 70 13.47 -20.82 9.58
N GLY A 71 12.27 -20.30 9.33
CA GLY A 71 11.60 -19.38 10.25
C GLY A 71 10.90 -20.05 11.41
N GLY A 72 10.35 -19.21 12.28
CA GLY A 72 9.57 -19.64 13.45
C GLY A 72 8.21 -20.21 13.08
N SER A 73 7.62 -21.00 13.98
CA SER A 73 6.26 -21.54 13.82
C SER A 73 5.15 -20.55 14.22
N SER A 74 5.50 -19.48 14.95
CA SER A 74 4.56 -18.42 15.37
C SER A 74 5.27 -17.07 15.47
N VAL A 75 4.48 -16.00 15.58
CA VAL A 75 4.97 -14.63 15.87
C VAL A 75 5.87 -14.59 17.10
N SER A 76 5.51 -15.33 18.16
CA SER A 76 6.28 -15.41 19.41
C SER A 76 7.62 -16.15 19.28
N THR A 77 7.82 -16.91 18.21
CA THR A 77 9.06 -17.65 17.92
C THR A 77 9.71 -17.16 16.63
N ALA A 78 9.39 -15.93 16.19
CA ALA A 78 9.93 -15.39 14.94
C ALA A 78 11.46 -15.40 14.95
N VAL A 79 12.06 -15.76 13.82
CA VAL A 79 13.52 -15.88 13.71
C VAL A 79 14.11 -14.55 13.27
N ALA A 80 15.14 -14.09 13.98
CA ALA A 80 15.87 -12.88 13.63
C ALA A 80 16.58 -13.07 12.28
N VAL A 81 16.46 -12.08 11.40
CA VAL A 81 17.18 -12.02 10.13
C VAL A 81 17.90 -10.70 10.01
N SER A 82 18.85 -10.64 9.06
CA SER A 82 19.60 -9.41 8.81
C SER A 82 18.69 -8.26 8.37
N HIS A 83 19.19 -7.04 8.44
CA HIS A 83 18.55 -5.89 7.81
C HIS A 83 18.25 -6.16 6.33
N GLN A 84 17.12 -5.64 5.86
CA GLN A 84 16.58 -5.89 4.54
C GLN A 84 16.68 -4.62 3.71
N THR A 85 17.02 -4.74 2.42
CA THR A 85 17.04 -3.59 1.52
C THR A 85 15.68 -2.89 1.53
N PHE A 86 15.64 -1.57 1.64
CA PHE A 86 14.37 -0.85 1.67
C PHE A 86 14.24 0.24 0.61
N LEU A 87 12.99 0.55 0.25
CA LEU A 87 12.62 1.70 -0.56
C LEU A 87 11.88 2.71 0.31
N VAL A 88 12.09 4.00 0.05
CA VAL A 88 11.32 5.08 0.67
C VAL A 88 10.47 5.74 -0.40
N ASN A 89 9.16 5.79 -0.18
CA ASN A 89 8.18 6.30 -1.14
C ASN A 89 8.37 5.69 -2.53
N ASP A 90 8.54 4.37 -2.58
CA ASP A 90 8.77 3.56 -3.79
C ASP A 90 10.05 3.88 -4.57
N ASN A 91 10.97 4.65 -3.97
CA ASN A 91 12.25 5.01 -4.58
C ASN A 91 13.44 4.38 -3.82
N PRO A 92 14.49 3.96 -4.54
CA PRO A 92 15.77 3.60 -3.93
C PRO A 92 16.32 4.74 -3.07
N HIS A 93 16.84 4.39 -1.90
CA HIS A 93 17.47 5.35 -0.99
C HIS A 93 18.99 5.13 -0.97
N PRO A 94 19.85 6.16 -0.90
CA PRO A 94 21.30 5.98 -0.86
C PRO A 94 21.79 5.04 0.26
N ASN A 95 21.07 5.03 1.37
CA ASN A 95 21.36 4.21 2.55
C ASN A 95 20.42 2.98 2.65
N GLN A 96 19.84 2.53 1.54
CA GLN A 96 18.85 1.44 1.54
C GLN A 96 19.34 0.09 2.08
N ASN A 97 20.66 -0.09 2.20
CA ASN A 97 21.30 -1.31 2.69
C ASN A 97 22.03 -1.09 4.02
N ASP A 98 21.93 0.12 4.59
CA ASP A 98 22.61 0.48 5.84
C ASP A 98 21.73 0.09 7.03
N PRO A 99 22.13 -0.90 7.84
CA PRO A 99 21.33 -1.36 8.98
C PRO A 99 21.12 -0.29 10.04
N ASP A 100 22.01 0.70 10.13
CA ASP A 100 21.97 1.75 11.15
C ASP A 100 21.27 3.01 10.66
N TYR A 101 20.82 3.04 9.40
CA TYR A 101 20.14 4.21 8.85
C TYR A 101 18.74 4.37 9.44
N ALA A 102 18.55 5.48 10.15
CA ALA A 102 17.26 5.88 10.67
C ALA A 102 16.47 6.70 9.64
N VAL A 103 15.36 6.14 9.15
CA VAL A 103 14.49 6.84 8.19
C VAL A 103 13.87 8.06 8.88
N PRO A 104 14.03 9.28 8.35
CA PRO A 104 13.46 10.48 8.95
C PRO A 104 11.94 10.50 8.78
N VAL A 105 11.22 10.77 9.88
CA VAL A 105 9.76 10.89 9.90
C VAL A 105 9.38 12.18 10.64
N PRO A 106 8.72 13.14 9.98
CA PRO A 106 8.27 14.34 10.66
C PRO A 106 7.24 14.04 11.77
N SER A 107 7.16 14.92 12.76
CA SER A 107 6.26 14.74 13.91
C SER A 107 4.80 14.69 13.49
N GLY A 108 4.08 13.64 13.89
CA GLY A 108 2.66 13.49 13.61
C GLY A 108 2.31 12.88 12.25
N GLU A 109 3.31 12.55 11.45
CA GLU A 109 3.15 11.94 10.13
C GLU A 109 2.80 10.47 10.22
N SER A 110 2.11 9.98 9.20
CA SER A 110 1.80 8.56 9.07
C SER A 110 2.97 7.81 8.43
N VAL A 111 3.28 6.63 8.93
CA VAL A 111 4.23 5.70 8.35
C VAL A 111 3.48 4.47 7.86
N ARG A 112 3.72 4.07 6.61
CA ARG A 112 3.23 2.80 6.06
C ARG A 112 4.37 1.87 5.74
N ILE A 113 4.33 0.65 6.26
CA ILE A 113 5.36 -0.37 6.06
C ILE A 113 4.80 -1.51 5.23
N TYR A 114 5.43 -1.75 4.09
CA TYR A 114 5.18 -2.89 3.21
C TYR A 114 6.35 -3.86 3.30
N ILE A 115 6.06 -5.13 3.03
CA ILE A 115 7.06 -6.18 2.88
C ILE A 115 6.81 -6.84 1.53
N GLN A 116 7.85 -6.95 0.73
CA GLN A 116 7.75 -7.39 -0.66
C GLN A 116 8.83 -8.43 -0.95
N GLU A 117 8.52 -9.40 -1.82
CA GLU A 117 9.50 -10.36 -2.28
C GLU A 117 10.42 -9.70 -3.30
N ALA A 118 11.71 -9.63 -3.00
CA ALA A 118 12.73 -8.98 -3.83
C ALA A 118 12.87 -9.64 -5.21
N ASN A 119 12.60 -10.95 -5.29
CA ASN A 119 12.72 -11.74 -6.52
C ASN A 119 11.42 -11.84 -7.32
N TYR A 120 10.32 -11.22 -6.86
CA TYR A 120 9.00 -11.32 -7.48
C TYR A 120 8.51 -12.77 -7.70
N ALA A 121 8.90 -13.68 -6.79
CA ALA A 121 8.49 -15.07 -6.87
C ALA A 121 6.97 -15.18 -6.60
N SER A 122 6.21 -15.56 -7.62
CA SER A 122 4.73 -15.59 -7.56
C SER A 122 4.15 -16.59 -6.56
N THR A 123 4.94 -17.56 -6.11
CA THR A 123 4.53 -18.56 -5.13
C THR A 123 4.87 -18.16 -3.69
N VAL A 124 5.55 -17.02 -3.49
CA VAL A 124 5.93 -16.53 -2.17
C VAL A 124 4.95 -15.45 -1.73
N GLY A 125 4.26 -15.70 -0.63
CA GLY A 125 3.45 -14.71 0.07
C GLY A 125 4.23 -14.12 1.23
N LEU A 126 4.27 -12.78 1.32
CA LEU A 126 4.84 -12.07 2.46
C LEU A 126 3.78 -11.15 3.05
N ALA A 127 3.69 -11.14 4.38
CA ALA A 127 2.78 -10.25 5.08
C ALA A 127 3.40 -9.75 6.37
N PRO A 128 3.39 -8.44 6.64
CA PRO A 128 3.76 -7.95 7.96
C PRO A 128 2.73 -8.39 9.00
N ASN A 129 3.18 -8.78 10.19
CA ASN A 129 2.39 -9.41 11.25
C ASN A 129 2.58 -8.77 12.64
N GLY A 130 3.57 -7.89 12.81
CA GLY A 130 3.81 -7.26 14.10
C GLY A 130 4.82 -6.12 14.03
N ILE A 131 4.72 -5.22 15.00
CA ILE A 131 5.77 -4.27 15.37
C ILE A 131 6.16 -4.56 16.81
N ILE A 132 7.46 -4.63 17.07
CA ILE A 132 8.02 -4.75 18.42
C ILE A 132 8.77 -3.45 18.69
N VAL A 133 8.38 -2.68 19.69
CA VAL A 133 9.11 -1.45 20.04
C VAL A 133 10.19 -1.81 21.05
N HIS A 134 11.47 -1.64 20.69
CA HIS A 134 12.61 -2.03 21.52
C HIS A 134 13.11 -0.88 22.38
N ALA A 135 13.58 0.20 21.74
CA ALA A 135 14.25 1.30 22.40
C ALA A 135 13.87 2.66 21.79
N PHE A 136 13.91 3.70 22.62
CA PHE A 136 13.72 5.08 22.20
C PHE A 136 14.79 5.97 22.84
N ASN A 137 15.53 6.70 22.00
CA ASN A 137 16.71 7.47 22.41
C ASN A 137 17.75 6.63 23.18
N GLY A 138 17.94 5.38 22.75
CA GLY A 138 18.88 4.42 23.36
C GLY A 138 18.43 3.83 24.69
N ALA A 139 17.24 4.18 25.20
CA ALA A 139 16.67 3.59 26.40
C ALA A 139 15.60 2.54 26.03
N PRO A 140 15.57 1.36 26.69
CA PRO A 140 14.51 0.38 26.49
C PRO A 140 13.13 0.98 26.74
N VAL A 141 12.19 0.69 25.85
CA VAL A 141 10.80 1.14 25.98
C VAL A 141 10.03 0.15 26.85
N SER A 142 9.31 0.66 27.85
CA SER A 142 8.47 -0.16 28.73
C SER A 142 7.00 -0.11 28.31
N ASP A 143 6.22 -1.09 28.76
CA ASP A 143 4.75 -1.12 28.58
C ASP A 143 4.08 0.16 29.12
N ALA A 144 4.59 0.72 30.22
CA ALA A 144 4.08 1.96 30.78
C ALA A 144 4.27 3.15 29.84
N ILE A 145 5.36 3.19 29.07
CA ILE A 145 5.61 4.22 28.05
C ILE A 145 4.68 3.99 26.85
N MET A 146 4.55 2.76 26.36
CA MET A 146 3.70 2.45 25.19
C MET A 146 2.21 2.64 25.45
N ASN A 147 1.75 2.41 26.69
CA ASN A 147 0.37 2.64 27.10
C ASN A 147 0.05 4.11 27.40
N ASP A 148 1.07 4.98 27.52
CA ASP A 148 0.90 6.42 27.72
C ASP A 148 1.00 7.16 26.38
N ALA A 149 -0.14 7.62 25.86
CA ALA A 149 -0.22 8.33 24.59
C ALA A 149 0.62 9.62 24.54
N THR A 150 1.00 10.18 25.70
CA THR A 150 1.85 11.38 25.78
C THR A 150 3.34 11.08 25.69
N LYS A 151 3.74 9.82 25.87
CA LYS A 151 5.15 9.39 25.93
C LYS A 151 5.54 8.43 24.81
N ARG A 152 4.59 7.68 24.26
CA ARG A 152 4.88 6.71 23.21
C ARG A 152 5.42 7.38 21.94
N PRO A 153 6.45 6.82 21.30
CA PRO A 153 7.05 7.37 20.09
C PRO A 153 6.17 7.18 18.84
N ILE A 154 5.37 6.11 18.81
CA ILE A 154 4.38 5.82 17.76
C ILE A 154 3.05 5.47 18.41
N ASP A 155 1.95 5.65 17.69
CA ASP A 155 0.66 5.12 18.13
C ASP A 155 0.51 3.60 17.91
N ILE A 156 -0.68 3.09 18.17
CA ILE A 156 -0.95 1.64 18.05
C ILE A 156 -0.98 1.30 16.56
N PRO A 157 -0.11 0.38 16.08
CA PRO A 157 -0.10 0.00 14.69
C PRO A 157 -1.42 -0.64 14.26
N ASN A 158 -1.88 -0.26 13.07
CA ASN A 158 -3.00 -0.89 12.37
C ASN A 158 -2.47 -1.76 11.22
N PHE A 159 -3.18 -2.85 10.93
CA PHE A 159 -2.87 -3.76 9.83
C PHE A 159 -3.99 -3.68 8.81
N ASP A 160 -3.66 -3.36 7.57
CA ASP A 160 -4.64 -3.14 6.51
C ASP A 160 -4.12 -3.67 5.17
N LEU A 161 -4.95 -3.57 4.13
CA LEU A 161 -4.74 -4.14 2.81
C LEU A 161 -4.94 -3.07 1.73
N ASP A 162 -3.94 -2.87 0.87
CA ASP A 162 -4.10 -2.07 -0.34
C ASP A 162 -4.48 -2.98 -1.51
N LEU A 163 -5.17 -2.42 -2.51
CA LEU A 163 -5.41 -3.14 -3.76
C LEU A 163 -4.07 -3.35 -4.49
N GLY A 164 -3.79 -4.59 -4.85
CA GLY A 164 -2.66 -4.98 -5.67
C GLY A 164 -2.81 -4.58 -7.14
N PRO A 165 -1.76 -4.77 -7.95
CA PRO A 165 -1.79 -4.46 -9.37
C PRO A 165 -2.83 -5.33 -10.10
N ILE A 166 -3.70 -4.68 -10.88
CA ILE A 166 -4.71 -5.35 -11.73
C ILE A 166 -4.19 -5.38 -13.17
N PRO A 167 -4.31 -6.50 -13.92
CA PRO A 167 -4.93 -7.78 -13.54
C PRO A 167 -3.91 -8.85 -13.13
N ASP A 168 -4.18 -9.51 -12.01
CA ASP A 168 -3.26 -10.53 -11.46
C ASP A 168 -3.50 -11.95 -12.00
N PHE A 169 -4.53 -12.16 -12.84
CA PHE A 169 -4.68 -13.40 -13.61
C PHE A 169 -5.47 -13.19 -14.90
N ILE A 170 -5.23 -14.08 -15.86
CA ILE A 170 -6.03 -14.19 -17.09
C ILE A 170 -6.99 -15.37 -16.89
N GLY A 171 -8.29 -15.10 -16.97
CA GLY A 171 -9.34 -16.10 -16.74
C GLY A 171 -10.30 -16.22 -17.92
N PHE A 172 -11.06 -17.30 -17.97
CA PHE A 172 -12.19 -17.43 -18.89
C PHE A 172 -13.39 -16.62 -18.39
N VAL A 173 -14.19 -16.05 -19.30
CA VAL A 173 -15.40 -15.26 -18.97
C VAL A 173 -16.58 -16.15 -18.50
N GLY A 174 -16.38 -17.45 -18.35
CA GLY A 174 -17.37 -18.39 -17.80
C GLY A 174 -16.71 -19.60 -17.13
N ASP A 175 -17.49 -20.38 -16.39
CA ASP A 175 -17.01 -21.45 -15.50
C ASP A 175 -16.32 -22.64 -16.20
N SER A 176 -16.24 -22.63 -17.54
CA SER A 176 -15.66 -23.72 -18.33
C SER A 176 -14.59 -23.19 -19.28
N PRO A 177 -13.37 -23.79 -19.27
CA PRO A 177 -12.35 -23.52 -20.29
C PRO A 177 -12.94 -23.79 -21.68
N LYS A 178 -12.88 -22.80 -22.56
CA LYS A 178 -13.30 -22.97 -23.96
C LYS A 178 -12.07 -23.17 -24.82
N TRP A 179 -11.86 -24.43 -25.20
CA TRP A 179 -10.94 -24.78 -26.27
C TRP A 179 -11.64 -24.53 -27.60
N THR A 180 -11.08 -23.68 -28.45
CA THR A 180 -11.51 -23.60 -29.85
C THR A 180 -10.49 -24.30 -30.72
N GLN A 181 -10.89 -24.69 -31.92
CA GLN A 181 -9.97 -25.30 -32.87
C GLN A 181 -9.10 -24.20 -33.49
N THR A 182 -7.80 -24.46 -33.65
CA THR A 182 -6.90 -23.58 -34.41
C THR A 182 -7.47 -23.25 -35.80
N PRO A 183 -7.31 -22.00 -36.29
CA PRO A 183 -7.76 -21.60 -37.61
C PRO A 183 -7.21 -22.53 -38.71
N PRO A 184 -8.03 -22.90 -39.73
CA PRO A 184 -7.59 -23.76 -40.82
C PRO A 184 -6.39 -23.22 -41.61
N SER A 185 -6.11 -21.91 -41.51
CA SER A 185 -4.96 -21.26 -42.12
C SER A 185 -3.62 -21.61 -41.47
N TRP A 186 -3.61 -22.25 -40.29
CA TRP A 186 -2.39 -22.65 -39.58
C TRP A 186 -2.06 -24.11 -39.91
N SER A 187 -1.46 -24.31 -41.09
CA SER A 187 -1.23 -25.64 -41.69
C SER A 187 -0.39 -26.61 -40.86
N ASN A 188 0.39 -26.12 -39.89
CA ASN A 188 1.28 -26.95 -39.06
C ASN A 188 0.64 -27.38 -37.74
N TRP A 189 -0.53 -26.85 -37.40
CA TRP A 189 -1.25 -27.14 -36.15
C TRP A 189 -2.75 -27.39 -36.40
N PRO A 190 -3.16 -28.08 -37.48
CA PRO A 190 -4.58 -28.30 -37.73
C PRO A 190 -5.12 -29.20 -36.62
N ASN A 191 -6.15 -28.73 -35.91
CA ASN A 191 -6.84 -29.44 -34.83
C ASN A 191 -6.20 -29.36 -33.44
N GLU A 192 -5.14 -28.56 -33.26
CA GLU A 192 -4.65 -28.30 -31.92
C GLU A 192 -5.62 -27.37 -31.16
N PRO A 193 -5.79 -27.56 -29.84
CA PRO A 193 -6.60 -26.68 -29.04
C PRO A 193 -5.99 -25.28 -29.03
N LEU A 194 -6.69 -24.31 -29.62
CA LEU A 194 -6.39 -22.89 -29.49
C LEU A 194 -7.08 -22.35 -28.23
N ILE A 195 -6.31 -21.67 -27.39
CA ILE A 195 -6.86 -20.81 -26.34
C ILE A 195 -7.16 -19.46 -27.01
N ASP A 196 -8.33 -19.33 -27.64
CA ASP A 196 -8.70 -18.18 -28.47
C ASP A 196 -9.44 -17.08 -27.69
N GLN A 197 -9.23 -15.81 -28.11
CA GLN A 197 -9.93 -14.50 -27.99
C GLN A 197 -10.83 -14.14 -26.80
N GLN A 198 -11.23 -15.09 -25.95
CA GLN A 198 -12.13 -14.91 -24.82
C GLN A 198 -11.41 -14.95 -23.47
N LEU A 199 -10.08 -15.09 -23.48
CA LEU A 199 -9.26 -14.75 -22.33
C LEU A 199 -9.45 -13.26 -22.05
N ARG A 200 -10.21 -12.95 -21.00
CA ARG A 200 -10.16 -11.61 -20.40
C ARG A 200 -9.33 -11.74 -19.15
N ALA A 201 -8.42 -10.79 -18.96
CA ALA A 201 -7.88 -10.49 -17.65
C ALA A 201 -9.04 -10.50 -16.63
N GLY A 202 -9.03 -11.50 -15.75
CA GLY A 202 -10.02 -11.64 -14.71
C GLY A 202 -9.74 -10.60 -13.63
N TRP A 203 -10.79 -9.93 -13.17
CA TRP A 203 -10.67 -8.90 -12.13
C TRP A 203 -10.82 -9.56 -10.76
N THR A 204 -9.84 -10.35 -10.34
CA THR A 204 -9.74 -10.73 -8.92
C THR A 204 -8.83 -9.70 -8.28
N PRO A 205 -9.35 -8.87 -7.35
CA PRO A 205 -8.52 -7.96 -6.60
C PRO A 205 -7.52 -8.78 -5.79
N THR A 206 -6.23 -8.51 -5.98
CA THR A 206 -5.22 -8.92 -5.02
C THR A 206 -5.07 -7.84 -3.97
N PHE A 207 -4.55 -8.25 -2.82
CA PHE A 207 -4.41 -7.38 -1.66
C PHE A 207 -2.96 -7.42 -1.18
N VAL A 208 -2.38 -6.24 -0.96
CA VAL A 208 -1.02 -6.08 -0.44
C VAL A 208 -1.13 -5.65 1.02
N PRO A 209 -0.76 -6.51 1.98
CA PRO A 209 -0.83 -6.17 3.39
C PRO A 209 0.24 -5.16 3.80
N TYR A 210 -0.11 -4.25 4.70
CA TYR A 210 0.79 -3.25 5.25
C TYR A 210 0.49 -2.94 6.71
N ILE A 211 1.48 -2.39 7.40
CA ILE A 211 1.34 -1.81 8.74
C ILE A 211 1.25 -0.29 8.60
N THR A 212 0.38 0.34 9.37
CA THR A 212 0.35 1.80 9.52
C THR A 212 0.41 2.22 10.97
N PHE A 213 1.18 3.26 11.27
CA PHE A 213 1.14 3.96 12.54
C PHE A 213 1.51 5.43 12.32
N ASN A 214 1.17 6.30 13.26
CA ASN A 214 1.59 7.69 13.25
C ASN A 214 2.77 7.91 14.20
N ALA A 215 3.73 8.72 13.77
CA ALA A 215 4.80 9.21 14.62
C ALA A 215 4.25 10.21 15.64
N SER A 216 4.84 10.25 16.84
CA SER A 216 4.39 11.14 17.89
C SER A 216 4.55 12.62 17.51
N LYS A 217 3.56 13.42 17.91
CA LYS A 217 3.63 14.89 17.89
C LYS A 217 4.28 15.45 19.15
N LEU A 218 4.45 14.63 20.19
CA LEU A 218 4.81 15.06 21.54
C LEU A 218 6.24 14.70 21.91
N VAL A 219 6.77 13.60 21.36
CA VAL A 219 8.15 13.16 21.59
C VAL A 219 8.89 13.05 20.27
N SER A 220 10.18 13.37 20.29
CA SER A 220 11.10 13.26 19.15
C SER A 220 12.34 12.47 19.56
N GLY A 221 12.97 11.79 18.60
CA GLY A 221 14.07 10.90 18.93
C GLY A 221 14.28 9.75 17.95
N LEU A 222 15.27 8.93 18.26
CA LEU A 222 15.56 7.69 17.54
C LEU A 222 14.72 6.55 18.12
N LEU A 223 13.90 5.93 17.27
CA LEU A 223 13.13 4.73 17.58
C LEU A 223 13.82 3.51 16.95
N GLU A 224 14.12 2.52 17.76
CA GLU A 224 14.49 1.16 17.34
C GLU A 224 13.27 0.25 17.50
N TYR A 225 12.89 -0.42 16.42
CA TYR A 225 11.71 -1.27 16.40
C TYR A 225 11.92 -2.48 15.50
N GLY A 226 11.36 -3.62 15.88
CA GLY A 226 11.34 -4.84 15.08
C GLY A 226 10.10 -4.91 14.22
N VAL A 227 10.27 -5.33 12.97
CA VAL A 227 9.18 -5.65 12.05
C VAL A 227 9.07 -7.16 11.96
N VAL A 228 7.97 -7.72 12.46
CA VAL A 228 7.68 -9.15 12.36
C VAL A 228 6.88 -9.41 11.09
N PHE A 229 7.25 -10.44 10.34
CA PHE A 229 6.56 -10.81 9.11
C PHE A 229 6.41 -12.32 8.97
N ALA A 230 5.36 -12.70 8.26
CA ALA A 230 5.10 -14.05 7.86
C ALA A 230 5.51 -14.26 6.41
N LEU A 231 5.97 -15.46 6.12
CA LEU A 231 6.28 -15.96 4.81
C LEU A 231 5.49 -17.26 4.58
N THR A 232 4.84 -17.35 3.42
CA THR A 232 4.28 -18.60 2.90
C THR A 232 4.92 -18.93 1.57
N LYS A 233 5.13 -20.22 1.28
CA LYS A 233 5.59 -20.70 -0.03
C LYS A 233 4.57 -21.71 -0.57
N ASP A 234 4.16 -21.53 -1.81
CA ASP A 234 3.21 -22.42 -2.51
C ASP A 234 1.89 -22.61 -1.75
N GLY A 235 1.44 -21.58 -1.02
CA GLY A 235 0.23 -21.63 -0.19
C GLY A 235 0.31 -22.56 1.04
N ALA A 236 1.51 -23.07 1.37
CA ALA A 236 1.76 -23.95 2.50
C ALA A 236 2.63 -23.27 3.58
N ASN A 237 2.62 -23.85 4.78
CA ASN A 237 3.44 -23.55 5.97
C ASN A 237 3.84 -22.09 6.17
N VAL A 238 3.19 -21.42 7.12
CA VAL A 238 3.55 -20.05 7.52
C VAL A 238 4.82 -20.10 8.39
N GLN A 239 5.84 -19.35 8.00
CA GLN A 239 7.07 -19.14 8.78
C GLN A 239 7.18 -17.68 9.20
N TYR A 240 7.68 -17.44 10.41
CA TYR A 240 7.76 -16.09 10.98
C TYR A 240 9.20 -15.64 11.18
N PHE A 241 9.47 -14.38 10.83
CA PHE A 241 10.77 -13.74 10.89
C PHE A 241 10.65 -12.32 11.43
N TYR A 242 11.75 -11.74 11.90
CA TYR A 242 11.81 -10.33 12.25
C TYR A 242 13.18 -9.73 11.97
N PHE A 243 13.22 -8.41 11.77
CA PHE A 243 14.44 -7.60 11.68
C PHE A 243 14.17 -6.21 12.27
N ASP A 244 15.23 -5.50 12.65
CA ASP A 244 15.13 -4.27 13.45
C ASP A 244 15.58 -3.03 12.67
N PRO A 245 14.65 -2.29 12.04
CA PRO A 245 14.92 -0.97 11.48
C PRO A 245 14.90 0.18 12.52
N PHE A 246 15.28 1.37 12.05
CA PHE A 246 15.27 2.61 12.83
C PHE A 246 14.42 3.70 12.18
N LEU A 247 13.72 4.49 13.01
CA LEU A 247 13.08 5.75 12.61
C LEU A 247 13.64 6.92 13.40
N LYS A 248 13.83 8.06 12.74
CA LYS A 248 14.14 9.33 13.40
C LYS A 248 12.89 10.20 13.43
N ILE A 249 12.24 10.25 14.57
CA ILE A 249 10.96 10.95 14.78
C ILE A 249 11.20 12.43 15.10
N GLY A 250 10.44 13.29 14.43
CA GLY A 250 10.48 14.74 14.65
C GLY A 250 11.61 15.44 13.90
N SER A 251 12.19 14.78 12.89
CA SER A 251 13.03 15.48 11.92
C SER A 251 12.15 16.23 10.93
N SER A 252 12.17 17.57 10.96
CA SER A 252 11.73 18.38 9.83
C SER A 252 12.72 18.20 8.68
N SER A 253 12.23 17.85 7.48
CA SER A 253 12.97 18.04 6.23
C SER A 253 13.30 19.50 6.00
#